data_AF-A0A6I1ENJ3-F1
#
_entry.id   AF-A0A6I1ENJ3-F1
#
_cell.length_a   1.000
_cell.length_b   1.000
_cell.length_c   1.000
_cell.angle_alpha   90.00
_cell.angle_beta   90.00
_cell.angle_gamma   90.00
#
_symmetry.space_group_name_H-M   'P 1'
#
loop_
_entity.id
_entity.type
_entity.pdbx_description
1 polymer ?
#
loop_
_entity_poly.entity_id
_entity_poly.type
_entity_poly.pdbx_seq_one_letter_code
_entity_poly.pdbx_strand_id
1 'polypeptide(L)'
;MNYFDIEGACAVARYFPPSSASTPEPALRGQAEWLASRESSRNQKIRLMPDAHPGKIGPIGLAMTVGETLLPGLVGIDMGCGVTLAKLRMKRRPDFGALSALVREQIPAGFAVRDKLLPEALSFNFERFRVLRHINVAGAQKSLGTLGGGNHFLEVDRDEEGAF
;
A
#
# COMPACT_ATOMS: atom_id res chain seq x y z
N MET A 1 6.17 6.01 -25.55
CA MET A 1 5.32 5.79 -24.36
C MET A 1 4.36 6.96 -24.30
N ASN A 2 3.06 6.72 -24.44
CA ASN A 2 2.06 7.80 -24.38
C ASN A 2 1.81 8.19 -22.93
N TYR A 3 1.64 9.48 -22.68
CA TYR A 3 1.27 10.02 -21.37
C TYR A 3 0.34 11.21 -21.55
N PHE A 4 -0.39 11.57 -20.49
CA PHE A 4 -1.21 12.76 -20.43
C PHE A 4 -0.66 13.70 -19.37
N ASP A 5 -0.34 14.92 -19.79
CA ASP A 5 0.01 15.99 -18.86
C ASP A 5 -1.29 16.67 -18.38
N ILE A 6 -1.38 16.83 -17.07
CA ILE A 6 -2.48 17.47 -16.35
C ILE A 6 -1.86 18.68 -15.66
N GLU A 7 -2.11 19.84 -16.25
CA GLU A 7 -1.57 21.13 -15.80
C GLU A 7 -2.22 21.55 -14.48
N GLY A 8 -1.42 22.07 -13.57
CA GLY A 8 -1.89 22.73 -12.35
C GLY A 8 -1.11 24.01 -12.11
N ALA A 9 -1.59 24.83 -11.17
CA ALA A 9 -1.00 26.15 -10.89
C ALA A 9 0.46 26.12 -10.39
N CYS A 10 0.94 24.98 -9.87
CA CYS A 10 2.24 24.87 -9.23
C CYS A 10 3.17 23.82 -9.87
N ALA A 11 2.62 22.84 -10.58
CA ALA A 11 3.34 21.74 -11.21
C ALA A 11 2.52 21.07 -12.32
N VAL A 12 3.11 20.09 -12.99
CA VAL A 12 2.46 19.24 -13.99
C VAL A 12 2.40 17.80 -13.48
N ALA A 13 1.19 17.24 -13.41
CA ALA A 13 0.98 15.83 -13.14
C ALA A 13 0.98 15.04 -14.44
N ARG A 14 1.89 14.06 -14.55
CA ARG A 14 1.99 13.21 -15.74
C ARG A 14 1.39 11.83 -15.46
N TYR A 15 0.33 11.50 -16.19
CA TYR A 15 -0.35 10.20 -16.13
C TYR A 15 0.14 9.25 -17.23
N PHE A 16 0.53 8.05 -16.85
CA PHE A 16 0.95 6.97 -17.75
C PHE A 16 -0.18 5.96 -17.84
N PRO A 17 -1.01 5.98 -18.88
CA PRO A 17 -2.16 5.08 -18.97
C PRO A 17 -1.75 3.62 -19.21
N PRO A 18 -2.60 2.64 -18.85
CA PRO A 18 -2.36 1.22 -19.10
C PRO A 18 -2.41 0.87 -20.60
N SER A 19 -3.07 1.71 -21.40
CA SER A 19 -3.08 1.60 -22.86
C SER A 19 -2.99 2.98 -23.51
N SER A 20 -2.51 3.05 -24.75
CA SER A 20 -2.40 4.31 -25.50
C SER A 20 -3.74 4.99 -25.78
N ALA A 21 -4.86 4.27 -25.64
CA ALA A 21 -6.21 4.77 -25.89
C ALA A 21 -6.93 5.28 -24.61
N SER A 22 -6.35 5.07 -23.44
CA SER A 22 -7.01 5.38 -22.16
C SER A 22 -6.66 6.79 -21.69
N THR A 23 -7.62 7.71 -21.72
CA THR A 23 -7.49 9.01 -21.04
C THR A 23 -7.74 8.85 -19.54
N PRO A 24 -7.22 9.75 -18.67
CA PRO A 24 -7.54 9.70 -17.25
C PRO A 24 -9.03 10.00 -17.07
N GLU A 25 -9.70 9.18 -16.26
CA GLU A 25 -11.10 9.42 -15.91
C GLU A 25 -11.28 10.78 -15.18
N PRO A 26 -12.47 11.41 -15.26
CA PRO A 26 -12.66 12.76 -14.74
C PRO A 26 -12.31 12.93 -13.26
N ALA A 27 -12.62 11.95 -12.42
CA ALA A 27 -12.32 12.00 -10.99
C ALA A 27 -10.80 11.96 -10.71
N LEU A 28 -10.07 11.08 -11.40
CA LEU A 28 -8.60 11.01 -11.31
C LEU A 28 -7.97 12.30 -11.81
N ARG A 29 -8.44 12.81 -12.96
CA ARG A 29 -7.98 14.09 -13.51
C ARG A 29 -8.17 15.24 -12.52
N GLY A 30 -9.35 15.33 -11.90
CA GLY A 30 -9.64 16.36 -10.91
C GLY A 30 -8.72 16.29 -9.68
N GLN A 31 -8.44 15.08 -9.17
CA GLN A 31 -7.49 14.91 -8.07
C GLN A 31 -6.05 15.24 -8.46
N ALA A 32 -5.65 14.90 -9.69
CA ALA A 32 -4.34 15.23 -10.22
C ALA A 32 -4.13 16.74 -10.36
N GLU A 33 -5.12 17.44 -10.92
CA GLU A 33 -5.11 18.91 -11.07
C GLU A 33 -5.12 19.61 -9.71
N TRP A 34 -5.94 19.13 -8.77
CA TRP A 34 -5.95 19.61 -7.39
C TRP A 34 -4.55 19.47 -6.75
N LEU A 35 -3.93 18.30 -6.86
CA LEU A 35 -2.60 18.06 -6.30
C LEU A 35 -1.54 18.94 -6.96
N ALA A 36 -1.56 19.03 -8.29
CA ALA A 36 -0.62 19.82 -9.09
C ALA A 36 -0.76 21.34 -8.86
N SER A 37 -1.92 21.81 -8.41
CA SER A 37 -2.17 23.22 -8.09
C SER A 37 -1.80 23.63 -6.67
N ARG A 38 -1.43 22.68 -5.81
CA ARG A 38 -1.03 22.99 -4.42
C ARG A 38 0.38 23.54 -4.34
N GLU A 39 0.56 24.53 -3.45
CA GLU A 39 1.87 25.11 -3.14
C GLU A 39 2.90 24.06 -2.72
N SER A 40 2.48 23.07 -1.94
CA SER A 40 3.33 21.94 -1.52
C SER A 40 3.88 21.12 -2.69
N SER A 41 3.26 21.21 -3.86
CA SER A 41 3.66 20.53 -5.08
C SER A 41 4.50 21.42 -6.01
N ARG A 42 4.75 22.68 -5.65
CA ARG A 42 5.45 23.63 -6.51
C ARG A 42 6.80 23.08 -6.98
N ASN A 43 6.98 23.07 -8.30
CA ASN A 43 8.17 22.54 -8.98
C ASN A 43 8.48 21.06 -8.66
N GLN A 44 7.54 20.31 -8.10
CA GLN A 44 7.69 18.88 -7.83
C GLN A 44 7.33 18.04 -9.05
N LYS A 45 7.99 16.89 -9.20
CA LYS A 45 7.66 15.93 -10.25
C LYS A 45 6.51 15.07 -9.76
N ILE A 46 5.37 15.11 -10.44
CA ILE A 46 4.19 14.28 -10.13
C ILE A 46 4.01 13.24 -11.24
N ARG A 47 3.88 11.96 -10.85
CA ARG A 47 3.71 10.81 -11.74
C ARG A 47 2.54 9.97 -11.27
N LEU A 48 1.60 9.69 -12.16
CA LEU A 48 0.46 8.81 -11.92
C LEU A 48 0.66 7.54 -12.73
N MET A 49 0.72 6.41 -12.03
CA MET A 49 1.00 5.09 -12.59
C MET A 49 -0.16 4.56 -13.45
N PRO A 50 0.05 3.49 -14.24
CA PRO A 50 -0.99 2.87 -15.08
C PRO A 50 -2.23 2.36 -14.35
N ASP A 51 -2.10 2.05 -13.07
CA ASP A 51 -3.17 1.63 -12.17
C ASP A 51 -3.74 2.78 -11.34
N ALA A 52 -3.35 4.03 -11.63
CA ALA A 52 -3.80 5.18 -10.88
C ALA A 52 -5.33 5.36 -10.98
N HIS A 53 -5.94 5.66 -9.84
CA HIS A 53 -7.38 5.84 -9.69
C HIS A 53 -7.68 6.79 -8.53
N PRO A 54 -8.90 7.33 -8.42
CA PRO A 54 -9.24 8.27 -7.36
C PRO A 54 -9.13 7.61 -5.99
N GLY A 55 -8.43 8.26 -5.08
CA GLY A 55 -8.36 7.86 -3.68
C GLY A 55 -9.20 8.75 -2.77
N LYS A 56 -9.19 8.46 -1.47
CA LYS A 56 -9.93 9.24 -0.47
C LYS A 56 -9.36 10.66 -0.25
N ILE A 57 -8.06 10.82 -0.38
CA ILE A 57 -7.35 12.09 -0.11
C ILE A 57 -6.75 12.67 -1.39
N GLY A 58 -6.07 11.83 -2.15
CA GLY A 58 -5.50 12.14 -3.45
C GLY A 58 -5.44 10.87 -4.30
N PRO A 59 -4.84 10.93 -5.49
CA PRO A 59 -4.82 9.80 -6.41
C PRO A 59 -4.02 8.63 -5.82
N ILE A 60 -4.55 7.42 -5.93
CA ILE A 60 -3.80 6.17 -5.71
C ILE A 60 -2.94 5.91 -6.96
N GLY A 61 -1.81 5.22 -6.81
CA GLY A 61 -0.83 5.07 -7.90
C GLY A 61 0.01 6.34 -8.12
N LEU A 62 0.15 7.17 -7.09
CA LEU A 62 0.94 8.40 -7.11
C LEU A 62 2.40 8.14 -6.74
N ALA A 63 3.32 8.65 -7.54
CA ALA A 63 4.71 8.89 -7.14
C ALA A 63 5.05 10.37 -7.34
N MET A 64 5.64 11.00 -6.34
CA MET A 64 6.07 12.39 -6.45
C MET A 64 7.34 12.69 -5.68
N THR A 65 8.08 13.72 -6.11
CA THR A 65 9.12 14.31 -5.27
C THR A 65 8.47 15.15 -4.17
N VAL A 66 9.10 15.15 -2.99
CA VAL A 66 8.70 15.99 -1.86
C VAL A 66 9.72 17.09 -1.70
N GLY A 67 9.26 18.34 -1.64
CA GLY A 67 10.10 19.51 -1.36
C GLY A 67 10.09 19.85 0.13
N GLU A 68 10.02 21.14 0.44
CA GLU A 68 10.01 21.66 1.82
C GLU A 68 8.71 21.32 2.60
N THR A 69 7.64 20.95 1.90
CA THR A 69 6.34 20.65 2.52
C THR A 69 5.86 19.26 2.12
N LEU A 70 5.41 18.50 3.10
CA LEU A 70 4.81 17.18 2.92
C LEU A 70 3.29 17.26 3.16
N LEU A 71 2.53 16.47 2.40
CA LEU A 71 1.12 16.17 2.67
C LEU A 71 1.01 14.73 3.17
N PRO A 72 0.99 14.48 4.49
CA PRO A 72 1.04 13.12 5.04
C PRO A 72 -0.07 12.21 4.53
N GLY A 73 -1.26 12.76 4.27
CA GLY A 73 -2.40 12.01 3.74
C GLY A 73 -2.17 11.39 2.36
N LEU A 74 -1.18 11.86 1.59
CA LEU A 74 -0.82 11.26 0.30
C LEU A 74 -0.01 9.96 0.43
N VAL A 75 0.54 9.67 1.61
CA VAL A 75 1.20 8.38 1.89
C VAL A 75 0.17 7.24 1.94
N GLY A 76 -1.09 7.57 2.26
CA GLY A 76 -2.15 6.61 2.47
C GLY A 76 -2.43 6.34 3.94
N ILE A 77 -3.63 5.83 4.22
CA ILE A 77 -4.06 5.50 5.59
C ILE A 77 -3.40 4.24 6.14
N ASP A 78 -3.00 3.34 5.24
CA ASP A 78 -2.32 2.08 5.55
C ASP A 78 -0.83 2.20 5.24
N MET A 79 -0.13 2.91 6.11
CA MET A 79 1.29 3.19 5.95
C MET A 79 2.11 1.91 6.11
N GLY A 80 2.85 1.55 5.06
CA GLY A 80 3.66 0.34 5.03
C GLY A 80 2.93 -0.87 4.46
N CYS A 81 1.70 -0.73 3.96
CA CYS A 81 1.09 -1.73 3.11
C CYS A 81 2.02 -2.04 1.93
N GLY A 82 2.21 -3.32 1.67
CA GLY A 82 3.16 -3.80 0.68
C GLY A 82 3.14 -5.32 0.57
N VAL A 83 4.00 -5.84 -0.29
CA VAL A 83 4.08 -7.28 -0.59
C VAL A 83 5.44 -7.79 -0.16
N THR A 84 5.45 -8.92 0.55
CA THR A 84 6.66 -9.71 0.82
C THR A 84 6.54 -11.02 0.06
N LEU A 85 7.52 -11.32 -0.78
CA LEU A 85 7.60 -12.57 -1.53
C LEU A 85 8.71 -13.45 -0.95
N ALA A 86 8.43 -14.73 -0.73
CA ALA A 86 9.40 -15.69 -0.24
C ALA A 86 9.33 -16.99 -1.05
N LYS A 87 10.47 -17.44 -1.59
CA LYS A 87 10.57 -18.71 -2.33
C LYS A 87 10.56 -19.89 -1.37
N LEU A 88 9.65 -20.83 -1.56
CA LEU A 88 9.51 -22.02 -0.74
C LEU A 88 10.37 -23.16 -1.30
N ARG A 89 11.31 -23.66 -0.49
CA ARG A 89 12.15 -24.82 -0.86
C ARG A 89 11.37 -26.12 -0.68
N MET A 90 10.42 -26.39 -1.57
CA MET A 90 9.56 -27.58 -1.51
C MET A 90 9.98 -28.63 -2.53
N LYS A 91 10.13 -29.89 -2.08
CA LYS A 91 10.42 -31.03 -2.97
C LYS A 91 9.16 -31.66 -3.57
N ARG A 92 7.98 -31.35 -3.03
CA ARG A 92 6.68 -31.91 -3.41
C ARG A 92 5.61 -30.83 -3.35
N ARG A 93 4.58 -30.97 -4.17
CA ARG A 93 3.39 -30.13 -4.10
C ARG A 93 2.78 -30.21 -2.69
N PRO A 94 2.54 -29.09 -2.01
CA PRO A 94 1.87 -29.11 -0.70
C PRO A 94 0.42 -29.56 -0.83
N ASP A 95 -0.11 -30.08 0.27
CA ASP A 95 -1.54 -30.11 0.47
C ASP A 95 -2.02 -28.67 0.74
N PHE A 96 -2.55 -28.02 -0.29
CA PHE A 96 -3.06 -26.66 -0.19
C PHE A 96 -4.26 -26.54 0.76
N GLY A 97 -5.05 -27.60 0.92
CA GLY A 97 -6.16 -27.61 1.86
C GLY A 97 -5.66 -27.55 3.29
N ALA A 98 -4.70 -28.42 3.63
CA ALA A 98 -4.07 -28.43 4.94
C ALA A 98 -3.31 -27.12 5.22
N LEU A 99 -2.56 -26.59 4.25
CA LEU A 99 -1.86 -25.32 4.39
C LEU A 99 -2.83 -24.15 4.60
N SER A 100 -3.89 -24.08 3.82
CA SER A 100 -4.89 -23.03 3.94
C SER A 100 -5.62 -23.09 5.29
N ALA A 101 -5.92 -24.29 5.79
CA ALA A 101 -6.49 -24.49 7.13
C ALA A 101 -5.52 -24.00 8.21
N LEU A 102 -4.25 -24.40 8.15
CA LEU A 102 -3.21 -23.97 9.08
C LEU A 102 -3.05 -22.44 9.08
N VAL A 103 -3.00 -21.81 7.91
CA VAL A 103 -2.89 -20.35 7.79
C VAL A 103 -4.07 -19.65 8.45
N ARG A 104 -5.30 -20.08 8.17
CA ARG A 104 -6.51 -19.49 8.76
C ARG A 104 -6.57 -19.70 10.28
N GLU A 105 -6.04 -20.80 10.78
CA GLU A 105 -5.95 -21.07 12.21
C GLU A 105 -4.89 -20.18 12.90
N GLN A 106 -3.72 -20.00 12.27
CA GLN A 106 -2.55 -19.36 12.89
C GLN A 106 -2.47 -17.85 12.67
N ILE A 107 -3.10 -17.33 11.61
CA ILE A 107 -3.02 -15.94 11.17
C ILE A 107 -4.41 -15.33 11.17
N PRO A 108 -4.76 -14.54 12.21
CA PRO A 108 -6.02 -13.81 12.24
C PRO A 108 -6.14 -12.85 11.06
N ALA A 109 -7.35 -12.71 10.53
CA ALA A 109 -7.67 -11.88 9.38
C ALA A 109 -8.95 -11.06 9.61
N GLY A 110 -9.19 -10.09 8.74
CA GLY A 110 -10.30 -9.14 8.87
C GLY A 110 -10.08 -8.20 10.07
N PHE A 111 -11.08 -8.13 10.95
CA PHE A 111 -11.02 -7.33 12.17
C PHE A 111 -10.49 -8.11 13.39
N ALA A 112 -10.14 -9.39 13.22
CA ALA A 112 -9.62 -10.21 14.29
C ALA A 112 -8.18 -9.80 14.67
N VAL A 113 -7.88 -9.85 15.96
CA VAL A 113 -6.54 -9.62 16.52
C VAL A 113 -6.10 -10.82 17.35
N ARG A 114 -4.82 -10.91 17.69
CA ARG A 114 -4.32 -12.03 18.51
C ARG A 114 -4.75 -11.87 19.97
N ASP A 115 -5.19 -12.96 20.59
CA ASP A 115 -5.40 -13.02 22.04
C ASP A 115 -4.07 -13.07 22.79
N LYS A 116 -3.14 -13.90 22.28
CA LYS A 116 -1.77 -14.03 22.77
C LYS A 116 -0.79 -13.33 21.85
N LEU A 117 0.03 -12.44 22.43
CA LEU A 117 1.07 -11.72 21.71
C LEU A 117 2.13 -12.67 21.14
N LEU A 118 2.62 -12.36 19.94
CA LEU A 118 3.80 -13.01 19.39
C LEU A 118 5.06 -12.54 20.12
N PRO A 119 6.10 -13.39 20.28
CA PRO A 119 7.38 -12.97 20.85
C PRO A 119 7.98 -11.74 20.15
N GLU A 120 7.86 -11.67 18.83
CA GLU A 120 8.33 -10.56 18.00
C GLU A 120 7.54 -9.28 18.25
N ALA A 121 6.27 -9.39 18.64
CA ALA A 121 5.45 -8.23 19.00
C ALA A 121 5.91 -7.59 20.32
N LEU A 122 6.52 -8.38 21.22
CA LEU A 122 7.04 -7.90 22.50
C LEU A 122 8.34 -7.10 22.35
N SER A 123 9.13 -7.40 21.32
CA SER A 123 10.41 -6.69 21.06
C SER A 123 10.22 -5.40 20.26
N PHE A 124 9.02 -5.16 19.70
CA PHE A 124 8.75 -3.97 18.93
C PHE A 124 8.69 -2.73 19.83
N ASN A 125 9.66 -1.83 19.66
CA ASN A 125 9.75 -0.60 20.43
C ASN A 125 8.79 0.48 19.89
N PHE A 126 7.62 0.62 20.52
CA PHE A 126 6.65 1.69 20.21
C PHE A 126 7.14 3.08 20.64
N GLU A 127 8.05 3.20 21.61
CA GLU A 127 8.54 4.49 22.12
C GLU A 127 9.33 5.28 21.08
N ARG A 128 9.78 4.62 20.01
CA ARG A 128 10.42 5.30 18.87
C ARG A 128 9.47 6.26 18.13
N PHE A 129 8.16 6.12 18.27
CA PHE A 129 7.20 6.97 17.59
C PHE A 129 7.00 8.31 18.31
N ARG A 130 7.22 9.42 17.60
CA ARG A 130 6.99 10.79 18.10
C ARG A 130 5.54 11.06 18.51
N VAL A 131 4.60 10.33 17.92
CA VAL A 131 3.15 10.47 18.13
C VAL A 131 2.56 9.33 18.96
N LEU A 132 3.38 8.66 19.78
CA LEU A 132 2.97 7.50 20.59
C LEU A 132 1.66 7.70 21.35
N ARG A 133 1.42 8.90 21.90
CA ARG A 133 0.19 9.24 22.64
C ARG A 133 -1.11 9.07 21.84
N HIS A 134 -1.03 9.01 20.51
CA HIS A 134 -2.17 8.80 19.62
C HIS A 134 -2.32 7.34 19.17
N ILE A 135 -1.46 6.44 19.65
CA ILE A 135 -1.46 5.03 19.30
C ILE A 135 -2.08 4.22 20.44
N ASN A 136 -3.10 3.42 20.13
CA ASN A 136 -3.55 2.36 21.03
C ASN A 136 -2.51 1.23 21.03
N VAL A 137 -1.49 1.31 21.89
CA VAL A 137 -0.36 0.37 21.94
C VAL A 137 -0.84 -1.06 22.19
N ALA A 138 -1.76 -1.26 23.15
CA ALA A 138 -2.28 -2.59 23.46
C ALA A 138 -3.01 -3.23 22.26
N GLY A 139 -3.80 -2.44 21.53
CA GLY A 139 -4.41 -2.88 20.28
C GLY A 139 -3.37 -3.19 19.20
N ALA A 140 -2.45 -2.27 18.97
CA ALA A 140 -1.40 -2.41 17.96
C ALA A 140 -0.51 -3.65 18.19
N GLN A 141 -0.14 -3.92 19.44
CA GLN A 141 0.62 -5.13 19.82
C GLN A 141 -0.11 -6.42 19.46
N LYS A 142 -1.43 -6.48 19.68
CA LYS A 142 -2.28 -7.62 19.31
C LYS A 142 -2.50 -7.74 17.80
N SER A 143 -2.39 -6.64 17.06
CA SER A 143 -2.49 -6.63 15.60
C SER A 143 -1.19 -7.06 14.90
N LEU A 144 -0.03 -7.06 15.58
CA LEU A 144 1.21 -7.55 15.00
C LEU A 144 1.12 -9.06 14.69
N GLY A 145 1.50 -9.43 13.47
CA GLY A 145 1.37 -10.80 12.96
C GLY A 145 -0.07 -11.22 12.67
N THR A 146 -0.91 -10.28 12.25
CA THR A 146 -2.23 -10.54 11.68
C THR A 146 -2.24 -10.07 10.23
N LEU A 147 -3.18 -10.60 9.43
CA LEU A 147 -3.30 -10.23 8.03
C LEU A 147 -4.01 -8.88 7.85
N GLY A 148 -4.97 -8.57 8.74
CA GLY A 148 -5.88 -7.45 8.55
C GLY A 148 -6.99 -7.76 7.54
N GLY A 149 -7.77 -6.74 7.18
CA GLY A 149 -8.89 -6.84 6.23
C GLY A 149 -8.61 -6.13 4.90
N GLY A 150 -9.67 -5.83 4.14
CA GLY A 150 -9.54 -5.12 2.87
C GLY A 150 -8.92 -6.02 1.79
N ASN A 151 -7.88 -5.52 1.12
CA ASN A 151 -7.16 -6.22 0.06
C ASN A 151 -5.92 -6.97 0.55
N HIS A 152 -5.83 -7.29 1.85
CA HIS A 152 -4.71 -8.02 2.43
C HIS A 152 -4.94 -9.52 2.30
N PHE A 153 -4.00 -10.23 1.67
CA PHE A 153 -4.09 -11.66 1.44
C PHE A 153 -2.72 -12.34 1.56
N LEU A 154 -2.77 -13.66 1.69
CA LEU A 154 -1.63 -14.55 1.52
C LEU A 154 -1.98 -15.48 0.36
N GLU A 155 -1.06 -15.59 -0.59
CA GLU A 155 -1.18 -16.49 -1.73
C GLU A 155 0.05 -17.38 -1.84
N VAL A 156 -0.13 -18.54 -2.46
CA VAL A 156 0.95 -19.45 -2.82
C VAL A 156 0.82 -19.71 -4.29
N ASP A 157 1.76 -19.15 -5.04
CA ASP A 157 1.83 -19.31 -6.48
C ASP A 157 3.01 -20.19 -6.88
N ARG A 158 3.05 -20.50 -8.18
CA ARG A 158 4.10 -21.30 -8.78
C ARG A 158 4.75 -20.50 -9.89
N ASP A 159 6.07 -20.37 -9.86
CA ASP A 159 6.83 -19.73 -10.93
C ASP A 159 6.87 -20.59 -12.21
N GLU A 160 7.38 -20.02 -13.29
CA GLU A 160 7.47 -20.69 -14.61
C GLU A 160 8.38 -21.93 -14.59
N GLU A 161 9.36 -21.97 -13.68
CA GLU A 161 10.26 -23.12 -13.46
C GLU A 161 9.62 -24.20 -12.57
N GLY A 162 8.43 -23.91 -12.05
CA GLY A 162 7.65 -24.82 -11.25
C GLY A 162 7.99 -24.83 -9.76
N ALA A 163 8.76 -23.86 -9.27
CA ALA A 163 8.99 -23.65 -7.85
C ALA A 163 7.84 -22.85 -7.21
N PHE A 164 7.68 -23.03 -5.91
CA PHE A 164 6.73 -22.28 -5.08
C PHE A 164 7.49 -21.25 -4.23
#